data_AF-G1XEF6-F1
#
_entry.id   AF-G1XEF6-F1
#
_cell.length_a   1.000
_cell.length_b   1.000
_cell.length_c   1.000
_cell.angle_alpha   90.00
_cell.angle_beta   90.00
_cell.angle_gamma   90.00
#
_symmetry.space_group_name_H-M   'P 1'
#
loop_
_entity.id
_entity.type
_entity.pdbx_description
1 polymer ?
#
loop_
_entity_poly.entity_id
_entity_poly.type
_entity_poly.pdbx_seq_one_letter_code
_entity_poly.pdbx_strand_id
1 'polypeptide(L)'
;MASSSSSNSRARDQGQSSSFPTFKDRGPSKSPTHFLCLPLHGNYYQTLPPAHLSLKTALKQFTIDEANPESGLSESDEKFRIPPDAFRPFDTLHLTLGVMTLSTKEEVENAISTLKSLDLSQFLPPAVSGGDKKLYVDLKGLQPFLNSKSTIAGCRVIFLPPTDASSSSQTRLLQFSEALRSHLIEKGILTSENRPLKLHATVINTVYCKRINPALDSRNTRNRDRGSRSNKIERVEFDGSEVLERYKDHVWAVGVEIDRVQICRMGAKKGQEVVLEDGTVEVIGGGYESIVDRLIE
;
A
#
# COMPACT_ATOMS: atom_id res chain seq x y z
N MET A 1 32.47 22.37 -69.41
CA MET A 1 33.38 23.41 -68.90
C MET A 1 32.53 24.62 -68.51
N ALA A 2 32.54 25.20 -67.33
CA ALA A 2 33.18 24.88 -66.06
C ALA A 2 32.27 25.42 -64.94
N SER A 3 32.28 24.68 -63.84
CA SER A 3 31.73 24.96 -62.51
C SER A 3 32.26 26.24 -61.88
N SER A 4 31.43 26.92 -61.08
CA SER A 4 31.92 27.66 -59.91
C SER A 4 30.91 27.60 -58.76
N SER A 5 31.45 27.10 -57.66
CA SER A 5 30.88 26.87 -56.35
C SER A 5 30.87 28.14 -55.51
N SER A 6 29.86 28.33 -54.66
CA SER A 6 30.00 29.15 -53.46
C SER A 6 29.16 28.56 -52.33
N SER A 7 29.92 28.09 -51.34
CA SER A 7 29.55 27.54 -50.05
C SER A 7 28.85 28.58 -49.17
N ASN A 8 27.81 28.18 -48.44
CA ASN A 8 27.46 28.87 -47.21
C ASN A 8 27.10 27.86 -46.11
N SER A 9 27.83 28.00 -45.00
CA SER A 9 27.95 27.10 -43.86
C SER A 9 26.69 27.07 -42.99
N ARG A 10 26.12 25.88 -42.77
CA ARG A 10 25.17 25.64 -41.67
C ARG A 10 25.95 25.36 -40.39
N ALA A 11 25.80 26.25 -39.42
CA ALA A 11 26.24 26.05 -38.05
C ALA A 11 25.56 24.81 -37.45
N ARG A 12 26.35 23.93 -36.84
CA ARG A 12 25.89 22.78 -36.06
C ARG A 12 25.41 23.28 -34.71
N ASP A 13 24.11 23.18 -34.47
CA ASP A 13 23.50 23.26 -33.16
C ASP A 13 23.86 21.99 -32.37
N GLN A 14 24.62 22.15 -31.28
CA GLN A 14 24.93 21.05 -30.35
C GLN A 14 23.79 20.94 -29.34
N GLY A 15 22.71 20.25 -29.74
CA GLY A 15 21.74 19.72 -28.79
C GLY A 15 22.35 18.54 -28.04
N GLN A 16 22.74 18.75 -26.77
CA GLN A 16 23.03 17.66 -25.85
C GLN A 16 21.75 16.83 -25.63
N SER A 17 21.67 15.67 -26.28
CA SER A 17 20.66 14.67 -25.98
C SER A 17 20.98 14.01 -24.64
N SER A 18 20.29 14.42 -23.58
CA SER A 18 20.23 13.66 -22.33
C SER A 18 19.50 12.34 -22.61
N SER A 19 20.26 11.31 -22.98
CA SER A 19 19.73 9.96 -23.20
C SER A 19 19.29 9.37 -21.86
N PHE A 20 17.98 9.32 -21.63
CA PHE A 20 17.41 8.49 -20.58
C PHE A 20 17.76 7.01 -20.84
N PRO A 21 18.24 6.25 -19.84
CA PRO A 21 18.53 4.84 -20.02
C PRO A 21 17.24 4.08 -20.35
N THR A 22 17.24 3.38 -21.48
CA THR A 22 16.09 2.59 -21.92
C THR A 22 15.95 1.31 -21.11
N PHE A 23 14.74 0.77 -21.07
CA PHE A 23 14.28 -0.36 -20.24
C PHE A 23 15.09 -1.66 -20.38
N LYS A 24 16.01 -1.76 -21.35
CA LYS A 24 16.84 -2.97 -21.57
C LYS A 24 18.05 -3.10 -20.65
N ASP A 25 18.40 -2.06 -19.88
CA ASP A 25 19.60 -2.09 -19.02
C ASP A 25 19.36 -2.61 -17.59
N ARG A 26 18.12 -2.99 -17.24
CA ARG A 26 17.82 -3.52 -15.90
C ARG A 26 17.78 -5.04 -15.94
N GLY A 27 18.79 -5.66 -15.30
CA GLY A 27 18.78 -7.09 -14.96
C GLY A 27 17.54 -7.49 -14.14
N PRO A 28 17.36 -8.78 -13.79
CA PRO A 28 16.16 -9.24 -13.07
C PRO A 28 15.89 -8.35 -11.85
N SER A 29 14.71 -7.72 -11.84
CA SER A 29 14.33 -6.77 -10.79
C SER A 29 14.45 -7.44 -9.42
N LYS A 30 15.38 -6.96 -8.59
CA LYS A 30 15.47 -7.33 -7.18
C LYS A 30 14.13 -7.01 -6.50
N SER A 31 13.71 -7.84 -5.56
CA SER A 31 12.50 -7.59 -4.76
C SER A 31 12.63 -6.26 -4.01
N PRO A 32 11.56 -5.45 -3.92
CA PRO A 32 11.60 -4.23 -3.13
C PRO A 32 11.99 -4.48 -1.68
N THR A 33 12.73 -3.54 -1.10
CA THR A 33 13.23 -3.61 0.28
C THR A 33 12.56 -2.56 1.16
N HIS A 34 12.12 -1.45 0.57
CA HIS A 34 11.46 -0.34 1.25
C HIS A 34 10.33 0.20 0.38
N PHE A 35 9.48 1.02 0.97
CA PHE A 35 8.41 1.73 0.29
C PHE A 35 8.20 3.11 0.88
N LEU A 36 7.70 4.02 0.06
CA LEU A 36 7.26 5.35 0.45
C LEU A 36 5.75 5.29 0.72
N CYS A 37 5.28 5.84 1.83
CA CYS A 37 3.86 5.84 2.16
C CYS A 37 3.39 7.07 2.96
N LEU A 38 2.07 7.19 3.05
CA LEU A 38 1.34 8.06 3.94
C LEU A 38 0.73 7.21 5.06
N PRO A 39 1.20 7.28 6.32
CA PRO A 39 0.69 6.43 7.40
C PRO A 39 -0.69 6.88 7.89
N LEU A 40 -1.57 5.93 8.18
CA LEU A 40 -2.92 6.17 8.73
C LEU A 40 -3.07 5.73 10.20
N HIS A 41 -2.02 5.12 10.76
CA HIS A 41 -2.08 4.48 12.06
C HIS A 41 -1.78 5.42 13.24
N GLY A 42 -1.27 6.63 13.00
CA GLY A 42 -1.15 7.64 14.07
C GLY A 42 -0.24 7.30 15.27
N ASN A 43 0.61 6.25 15.23
CA ASN A 43 1.46 5.85 16.37
C ASN A 43 2.53 6.89 16.75
N TYR A 44 2.68 7.92 15.94
CA TYR A 44 3.54 9.06 16.19
C TYR A 44 2.85 10.17 17.02
N TYR A 45 1.54 10.08 17.24
CA TYR A 45 0.83 10.99 18.13
C TYR A 45 0.99 10.53 19.59
N GLN A 46 1.23 11.48 20.49
CA GLN A 46 1.18 11.22 21.93
C GLN A 46 -0.24 10.85 22.39
N THR A 47 -1.26 11.45 21.76
CA THR A 47 -2.66 11.13 21.96
C THR A 47 -3.31 10.97 20.60
N LEU A 48 -3.89 9.80 20.35
CA LEU A 48 -4.45 9.47 19.04
C LEU A 48 -5.64 10.40 18.73
N PRO A 49 -5.63 11.13 17.59
CA PRO A 49 -6.72 12.03 17.22
C PRO A 49 -8.06 11.28 17.09
N PRO A 50 -9.22 11.93 17.32
CA PRO A 50 -10.52 11.25 17.29
C PRO A 50 -10.81 10.44 16.02
N ALA A 51 -10.46 10.96 14.84
CA ALA A 51 -10.65 10.25 13.57
C ALA A 51 -9.78 8.97 13.48
N HIS A 52 -8.53 9.03 13.97
CA HIS A 52 -7.63 7.89 14.01
C HIS A 52 -8.09 6.85 15.05
N LEU A 53 -8.62 7.30 16.20
CA LEU A 53 -9.19 6.42 17.21
C LEU A 53 -10.46 5.71 16.69
N SER A 54 -11.34 6.43 15.99
CA SER A 54 -12.50 5.83 15.31
C SER A 54 -12.06 4.73 14.34
N LEU A 55 -11.04 5.01 13.52
CA LEU A 55 -10.49 4.04 12.58
C LEU A 55 -9.91 2.79 13.29
N LYS A 56 -9.11 2.99 14.35
CA LYS A 56 -8.53 1.89 15.15
C LYS A 56 -9.63 1.01 15.73
N THR A 57 -10.66 1.60 16.32
CA THR A 57 -11.79 0.90 16.94
C THR A 57 -12.62 0.14 15.90
N ALA A 58 -12.96 0.76 14.79
CA ALA A 58 -13.73 0.12 13.71
C ALA A 58 -12.98 -1.10 13.12
N LEU A 59 -11.66 -0.98 12.90
CA LEU A 59 -10.84 -2.09 12.40
C LEU A 59 -10.70 -3.24 13.40
N LYS A 60 -10.61 -2.92 14.69
CA LYS A 60 -10.60 -3.94 15.75
C LYS A 60 -11.93 -4.71 15.75
N GLN A 61 -13.06 -4.00 15.70
CA GLN A 61 -14.38 -4.62 15.66
C GLN A 61 -14.57 -5.48 14.40
N PHE A 62 -14.20 -4.96 13.23
CA PHE A 62 -14.21 -5.72 11.98
C PHE A 62 -13.42 -7.02 12.06
N THR A 63 -12.24 -6.99 12.66
CA THR A 63 -11.42 -8.19 12.84
C THR A 63 -12.13 -9.20 13.74
N ILE A 64 -12.78 -8.76 14.81
CA ILE A 64 -13.53 -9.63 15.73
C ILE A 64 -14.73 -10.26 14.98
N ASP A 65 -15.51 -9.45 14.27
CA ASP A 65 -16.74 -9.88 13.61
C ASP A 65 -16.46 -10.89 12.50
N GLU A 66 -15.41 -10.66 11.70
CA GLU A 66 -15.10 -11.47 10.52
C GLU A 66 -14.13 -12.62 10.78
N ALA A 67 -13.34 -12.59 11.85
CA ALA A 67 -12.47 -13.70 12.22
C ALA A 67 -13.18 -14.77 13.07
N ASN A 68 -14.38 -14.48 13.59
CA ASN A 68 -15.09 -15.41 14.47
C ASN A 68 -15.68 -16.61 13.69
N PRO A 69 -15.30 -17.86 14.01
CA PRO A 69 -15.84 -19.06 13.39
C PRO A 69 -17.33 -19.32 13.71
N GLU A 70 -17.90 -18.68 14.72
CA GLU A 70 -19.32 -18.81 15.12
C GLU A 70 -20.30 -17.96 14.31
N SER A 71 -19.86 -17.35 13.19
CA SER A 71 -20.67 -16.48 12.31
C SER A 71 -21.87 -17.17 11.61
N GLY A 72 -22.33 -18.34 12.09
CA GLY A 72 -23.47 -19.07 11.54
C GLY A 72 -23.20 -19.71 10.18
N LEU A 73 -21.96 -19.61 9.68
CA LEU A 73 -21.52 -20.19 8.43
C LEU A 73 -21.43 -21.71 8.58
N SER A 74 -22.19 -22.42 7.76
CA SER A 74 -22.17 -23.88 7.70
C SER A 74 -20.85 -24.38 7.10
N GLU A 75 -20.57 -25.69 7.18
CA GLU A 75 -19.43 -26.28 6.44
C GLU A 75 -19.48 -25.98 4.92
N SER A 76 -20.65 -25.66 4.36
CA SER A 76 -20.78 -25.28 2.95
C SER A 76 -20.35 -23.84 2.62
N ASP A 77 -20.05 -23.04 3.65
CA ASP A 77 -19.70 -21.61 3.55
C ASP A 77 -18.22 -21.32 3.81
N GLU A 78 -17.37 -22.36 3.92
CA GLU A 78 -15.92 -22.21 4.18
C GLU A 78 -15.23 -21.25 3.20
N LYS A 79 -15.70 -21.19 1.95
CA LYS A 79 -15.15 -20.30 0.93
C LYS A 79 -15.25 -18.81 1.30
N PHE A 80 -16.23 -18.42 2.11
CA PHE A 80 -16.43 -17.02 2.53
C PHE A 80 -15.57 -16.67 3.76
N ARG A 81 -15.02 -17.66 4.46
CA ARG A 81 -14.24 -17.44 5.68
C ARG A 81 -12.92 -16.76 5.35
N ILE A 82 -12.71 -15.57 5.92
CA ILE A 82 -11.43 -14.87 5.81
C ILE A 82 -10.43 -15.53 6.77
N PRO A 83 -9.24 -15.92 6.29
CA PRO A 83 -8.22 -16.49 7.17
C PRO A 83 -7.81 -15.49 8.27
N PRO A 84 -7.72 -15.90 9.55
CA PRO A 84 -7.36 -14.98 10.64
C PRO A 84 -6.02 -14.25 10.45
N ASP A 85 -5.02 -14.93 9.88
CA ASP A 85 -3.71 -14.33 9.57
C ASP A 85 -3.75 -13.31 8.41
N ALA A 86 -4.88 -13.18 7.69
CA ALA A 86 -5.02 -12.23 6.60
C ALA A 86 -5.35 -10.81 7.06
N PHE A 87 -5.93 -10.65 8.26
CA PHE A 87 -6.29 -9.34 8.80
C PHE A 87 -5.05 -8.50 9.09
N ARG A 88 -5.09 -7.24 8.68
CA ARG A 88 -3.99 -6.29 8.84
C ARG A 88 -4.26 -5.44 10.07
N PRO A 89 -3.34 -5.42 11.06
CA PRO A 89 -3.53 -4.59 12.24
C PRO A 89 -3.45 -3.11 11.88
N PHE A 90 -4.09 -2.27 12.70
CA PHE A 90 -4.12 -0.82 12.56
C PHE A 90 -2.72 -0.22 12.35
N ASP A 91 -1.71 -0.68 13.10
CA ASP A 91 -0.30 -0.25 13.01
C ASP A 91 0.38 -0.48 11.65
N THR A 92 -0.27 -1.24 10.76
CA THR A 92 0.23 -1.48 9.40
C THR A 92 -0.48 -0.64 8.35
N LEU A 93 -1.44 0.19 8.73
CA LEU A 93 -2.30 0.90 7.80
C LEU A 93 -1.58 2.12 7.20
N HIS A 94 -1.49 2.14 5.87
CA HIS A 94 -0.80 3.18 5.11
C HIS A 94 -1.31 3.25 3.68
N LEU A 95 -1.03 4.35 2.99
CA LEU A 95 -1.22 4.53 1.55
C LEU A 95 0.15 4.49 0.87
N THR A 96 0.42 3.46 0.07
CA THR A 96 1.70 3.32 -0.64
C THR A 96 1.77 4.25 -1.84
N LEU A 97 2.85 5.01 -1.94
CA LEU A 97 3.15 5.91 -3.06
C LEU A 97 4.13 5.31 -4.06
N GLY A 98 5.02 4.42 -3.61
CA GLY A 98 5.96 3.75 -4.48
C GLY A 98 6.92 2.85 -3.70
N VAL A 99 7.68 2.04 -4.43
CA VAL A 99 8.62 1.07 -3.87
C VAL A 99 10.06 1.35 -4.30
N MET A 100 11.01 0.91 -3.47
CA MET A 100 12.44 1.08 -3.73
C MET A 100 13.28 -0.11 -3.24
N THR A 101 14.45 -0.27 -3.85
CA THR A 101 15.42 -1.31 -3.50
C THR A 101 16.71 -0.65 -3.06
N LEU A 102 16.92 -0.60 -1.74
CA LEU A 102 18.10 -0.03 -1.09
C LEU A 102 18.91 -1.21 -0.56
N SER A 103 19.97 -1.56 -1.28
CA SER A 103 20.86 -2.70 -1.01
C SER A 103 22.07 -2.32 -0.16
N THR A 104 22.47 -1.04 -0.16
CA THR A 104 23.64 -0.55 0.60
C THR A 104 23.24 0.47 1.67
N LYS A 105 24.12 0.67 2.66
CA LYS A 105 23.95 1.71 3.69
C LYS A 105 23.89 3.11 3.08
N GLU A 106 24.71 3.36 2.05
CA GLU A 106 24.76 4.63 1.32
C GLU A 106 23.44 4.93 0.61
N GLU A 107 22.82 3.92 -0.03
CA GLU A 107 21.50 4.08 -0.66
C GLU A 107 20.41 4.40 0.37
N VAL A 108 20.47 3.76 1.55
CA VAL A 108 19.57 4.07 2.67
C VAL A 108 19.77 5.50 3.17
N GLU A 109 21.02 5.91 3.42
CA GLU A 109 21.35 7.26 3.87
C GLU A 109 20.94 8.33 2.85
N ASN A 110 21.13 8.06 1.55
CA ASN A 110 20.70 8.95 0.47
C ASN A 110 19.16 9.12 0.44
N ALA A 111 18.40 8.03 0.58
CA ALA A 111 16.94 8.09 0.64
C ALA A 111 16.44 8.88 1.86
N ILE A 112 17.05 8.65 3.04
CA ILE A 112 16.76 9.39 4.27
C ILE A 112 17.06 10.87 4.10
N SER A 113 18.26 11.21 3.62
CA SER A 113 18.70 12.59 3.41
C SER A 113 17.79 13.32 2.43
N THR A 114 17.46 12.67 1.31
CA THR A 114 16.56 13.21 0.29
C THR A 114 15.22 13.59 0.90
N LEU A 115 14.50 12.66 1.55
CA LEU A 115 13.19 12.96 2.11
C LEU A 115 13.25 14.01 3.24
N LYS A 116 14.27 13.99 4.10
CA LYS A 116 14.46 15.00 5.15
C LYS A 116 14.65 16.41 4.60
N SER A 117 15.34 16.54 3.47
CA SER A 117 15.63 17.83 2.85
C SER A 117 14.45 18.44 2.10
N LEU A 118 13.41 17.64 1.82
CA LEU A 118 12.25 18.12 1.08
C LEU A 118 11.37 19.03 1.93
N ASP A 119 11.02 20.17 1.35
CA ASP A 119 9.82 20.92 1.73
C ASP A 119 8.62 20.21 1.11
N LEU A 120 7.79 19.57 1.93
CA LEU A 120 6.64 18.82 1.42
C LEU A 120 5.47 19.74 1.02
N SER A 121 5.46 20.98 1.52
CA SER A 121 4.40 21.96 1.23
C SER A 121 4.34 22.32 -0.25
N GLN A 122 5.48 22.25 -0.95
CA GLN A 122 5.58 22.54 -2.39
C GLN A 122 4.78 21.56 -3.27
N PHE A 123 4.49 20.36 -2.75
CA PHE A 123 3.70 19.34 -3.46
C PHE A 123 2.21 19.44 -3.15
N LEU A 124 1.81 20.26 -2.17
CA LEU A 124 0.40 20.45 -1.85
C LEU A 124 -0.29 21.22 -2.98
N PRO A 125 -1.45 20.75 -3.45
CA PRO A 125 -2.26 21.53 -4.36
C PRO A 125 -2.73 22.82 -3.67
N PRO A 126 -3.03 23.88 -4.44
CA PRO A 126 -3.54 25.13 -3.89
C PRO A 126 -4.77 24.89 -3.00
N ALA A 127 -4.81 25.56 -1.84
CA ALA A 127 -6.00 25.54 -1.01
C ALA A 127 -7.17 26.19 -1.74
N VAL A 128 -8.37 25.62 -1.60
CA VAL A 128 -9.57 26.21 -2.17
C VAL A 128 -10.06 27.32 -1.24
N SER A 129 -10.11 28.54 -1.80
CA SER A 129 -10.71 29.73 -1.18
C SER A 129 -10.24 30.04 0.25
N GLY A 130 -8.93 30.02 0.50
CA GLY A 130 -8.36 30.41 1.80
C GLY A 130 -8.56 29.39 2.93
N GLY A 131 -9.03 28.17 2.61
CA GLY A 131 -9.19 27.08 3.55
C GLY A 131 -7.89 26.36 3.93
N ASP A 132 -8.03 25.32 4.75
CA ASP A 132 -6.92 24.51 5.25
C ASP A 132 -6.11 23.87 4.11
N LYS A 133 -4.77 23.97 4.20
CA LYS A 133 -3.82 23.37 3.26
C LYS A 133 -3.60 21.88 3.54
N LYS A 134 -3.98 21.41 4.73
CA LYS A 134 -3.84 20.02 5.13
C LYS A 134 -4.65 19.07 4.25
N LEU A 135 -4.23 17.81 4.30
CA LEU A 135 -4.87 16.71 3.60
C LEU A 135 -5.69 15.92 4.60
N TYR A 136 -6.97 15.71 4.30
CA TYR A 136 -7.87 14.88 5.10
C TYR A 136 -8.54 13.87 4.19
N VAL A 137 -8.70 12.65 4.70
CA VAL A 137 -9.35 11.56 3.97
C VAL A 137 -10.52 10.98 4.74
N ASP A 138 -11.58 10.66 4.00
CA ASP A 138 -12.68 9.84 4.47
C ASP A 138 -12.43 8.39 4.01
N LEU A 139 -12.77 7.43 4.87
CA LEU A 139 -12.63 6.00 4.62
C LEU A 139 -14.02 5.38 4.73
N LYS A 140 -14.59 5.02 3.57
CA LYS A 140 -15.92 4.41 3.47
C LYS A 140 -15.88 3.18 2.56
N GLY A 141 -16.59 2.13 2.96
CA GLY A 141 -16.71 0.92 2.16
C GLY A 141 -15.49 0.03 2.21
N LEU A 142 -15.56 -1.08 1.47
CA LEU A 142 -14.43 -1.95 1.18
C LEU A 142 -14.34 -2.18 -0.32
N GLN A 143 -13.11 -2.36 -0.82
CA GLN A 143 -12.88 -2.71 -2.22
C GLN A 143 -11.89 -3.87 -2.34
N PRO A 144 -12.12 -4.82 -3.26
CA PRO A 144 -11.15 -5.87 -3.55
C PRO A 144 -10.07 -5.35 -4.49
N PHE A 145 -8.83 -5.83 -4.31
CA PHE A 145 -7.79 -5.66 -5.32
C PHE A 145 -7.86 -6.80 -6.33
N LEU A 146 -8.63 -6.59 -7.39
CA LEU A 146 -8.77 -7.55 -8.48
C LEU A 146 -7.72 -7.31 -9.57
N ASN A 147 -7.21 -8.40 -10.16
CA ASN A 147 -6.37 -8.38 -11.35
C ASN A 147 -6.98 -9.34 -12.40
N SER A 148 -6.36 -9.45 -13.57
CA SER A 148 -6.87 -10.27 -14.69
C SER A 148 -7.07 -11.77 -14.35
N LYS A 149 -6.54 -12.24 -13.21
CA LYS A 149 -6.62 -13.63 -12.77
C LYS A 149 -7.40 -13.82 -11.46
N SER A 150 -7.86 -12.74 -10.81
CA SER A 150 -8.59 -12.84 -9.53
C SER A 150 -9.99 -12.25 -9.64
N THR A 151 -10.96 -12.99 -9.14
CA THR A 151 -12.37 -12.58 -9.07
C THR A 151 -12.74 -12.26 -7.62
N ILE A 152 -13.98 -11.79 -7.40
CA ILE A 152 -14.50 -11.61 -6.03
C ILE A 152 -14.51 -12.95 -5.27
N ALA A 153 -14.78 -14.06 -5.95
CA ALA A 153 -14.77 -15.41 -5.38
C ALA A 153 -13.36 -15.97 -5.08
N GLY A 154 -12.31 -15.34 -5.62
CA GLY A 154 -10.89 -15.68 -5.41
C GLY A 154 -10.13 -14.45 -4.91
N CYS A 155 -10.73 -13.72 -3.97
CA CYS A 155 -10.18 -12.51 -3.43
C CYS A 155 -8.98 -12.83 -2.52
N ARG A 156 -8.01 -11.92 -2.51
CA ARG A 156 -6.76 -12.06 -1.75
C ARG A 156 -6.38 -10.81 -0.99
N VAL A 157 -6.87 -9.66 -1.44
CA VAL A 157 -6.57 -8.36 -0.88
C VAL A 157 -7.86 -7.55 -0.87
N ILE A 158 -8.22 -7.03 0.30
CA ILE A 158 -9.30 -6.06 0.48
C ILE A 158 -8.70 -4.82 1.15
N PHE A 159 -9.14 -3.65 0.70
CA PHE A 159 -8.64 -2.36 1.17
C PHE A 159 -9.77 -1.36 1.39
N LEU A 160 -9.49 -0.36 2.22
CA LEU A 160 -10.28 0.85 2.36
C LEU A 160 -9.88 1.83 1.25
N PRO A 161 -10.82 2.32 0.42
CA PRO A 161 -10.52 3.35 -0.56
C PRO A 161 -10.45 4.72 0.15
N PRO A 162 -9.30 5.44 0.07
CA PRO A 162 -9.24 6.81 0.57
C PRO A 162 -9.91 7.76 -0.42
N THR A 163 -10.83 8.58 0.06
CA THR A 163 -11.37 9.73 -0.69
C THR A 163 -11.00 11.01 0.03
N ASP A 164 -10.74 12.09 -0.71
CA ASP A 164 -10.62 13.42 -0.09
C ASP A 164 -11.83 13.68 0.79
N ALA A 165 -11.60 14.21 2.00
CA ALA A 165 -12.67 14.48 2.94
C ALA A 165 -13.73 15.40 2.29
N SER A 166 -14.99 15.21 2.66
CA SER A 166 -16.11 15.96 2.08
C SER A 166 -15.99 17.49 2.26
N SER A 167 -15.19 17.94 3.22
CA SER A 167 -14.83 19.35 3.46
C SER A 167 -13.74 19.90 2.54
N SER A 168 -13.16 19.06 1.67
CA SER A 168 -12.00 19.34 0.82
C SER A 168 -12.36 19.19 -0.67
N SER A 169 -11.53 19.77 -1.53
CA SER A 169 -11.69 19.60 -2.97
C SER A 169 -11.26 18.22 -3.42
N GLN A 170 -12.04 17.67 -4.35
CA GLN A 170 -11.79 16.37 -4.95
C GLN A 170 -10.40 16.34 -5.61
N THR A 171 -9.68 15.24 -5.44
CA THR A 171 -8.36 14.90 -6.00
C THR A 171 -7.11 15.47 -5.32
N ARG A 172 -7.22 16.22 -4.21
CA ARG A 172 -6.05 16.83 -3.56
C ARG A 172 -5.03 15.80 -3.07
N LEU A 173 -5.50 14.73 -2.44
CA LEU A 173 -4.68 13.61 -1.99
C LEU A 173 -3.90 12.98 -3.17
N LEU A 174 -4.59 12.74 -4.29
CA LEU A 174 -3.99 12.12 -5.47
C LEU A 174 -2.94 13.04 -6.10
N GLN A 175 -3.25 14.34 -6.25
CA GLN A 175 -2.32 15.33 -6.81
C GLN A 175 -1.03 15.45 -5.98
N PHE A 176 -1.16 15.58 -4.65
CA PHE A 176 0.00 15.57 -3.75
C PHE A 176 0.81 14.28 -3.91
N SER A 177 0.13 13.14 -3.90
CA SER A 177 0.76 11.83 -3.98
C SER A 177 1.52 11.61 -5.30
N GLU A 178 0.94 12.03 -6.43
CA GLU A 178 1.59 11.91 -7.74
C GLU A 178 2.76 12.88 -7.91
N ALA A 179 2.64 14.11 -7.41
CA ALA A 179 3.71 15.11 -7.47
C ALA A 179 4.94 14.66 -6.67
N LEU A 180 4.74 14.23 -5.42
CA LEU A 180 5.82 13.70 -4.58
C LEU A 180 6.44 12.42 -5.16
N ARG A 181 5.59 11.49 -5.63
CA ARG A 181 6.05 10.25 -6.28
C ARG A 181 6.93 10.57 -7.49
N SER A 182 6.48 11.47 -8.37
CA SER A 182 7.21 11.84 -9.58
C SER A 182 8.57 12.44 -9.24
N HIS A 183 8.61 13.38 -8.28
CA HIS A 183 9.86 13.98 -7.81
C HIS A 183 10.87 12.93 -7.30
N LEU A 184 10.41 11.97 -6.50
CA LEU A 184 11.31 10.93 -5.95
C LEU A 184 11.70 9.87 -6.98
N ILE A 185 10.92 9.66 -8.04
CA ILE A 185 11.34 8.87 -9.21
C ILE A 185 12.44 9.61 -9.97
N GLU A 186 12.30 10.91 -10.21
CA GLU A 186 13.31 11.74 -10.88
C GLU A 186 14.64 11.80 -10.12
N LYS A 187 14.58 11.82 -8.79
CA LYS A 187 15.75 11.72 -7.90
C LYS A 187 16.37 10.31 -7.85
N GLY A 188 15.78 9.33 -8.54
CA GLY A 188 16.27 7.95 -8.56
C GLY A 188 16.04 7.17 -7.26
N ILE A 189 15.22 7.69 -6.34
CA ILE A 189 14.89 7.04 -5.07
C ILE A 189 13.81 5.97 -5.29
N LEU A 190 12.74 6.32 -5.98
CA LEU A 190 11.63 5.41 -6.28
C LEU A 190 11.83 4.66 -7.59
N THR A 191 11.32 3.44 -7.63
CA THR A 191 11.23 2.66 -8.86
C THR A 191 10.13 3.24 -9.73
N SER A 192 10.43 3.55 -10.99
CA SER A 192 9.42 3.93 -11.97
C SER A 192 8.48 2.75 -12.26
N GLU A 193 7.17 3.01 -12.26
CA GLU A 193 6.15 2.02 -12.59
C GLU A 193 5.27 2.51 -13.73
N ASN A 194 4.93 1.60 -14.64
CA ASN A 194 4.09 1.89 -15.82
C ASN A 194 2.59 1.89 -15.50
N ARG A 195 2.21 1.85 -14.22
CA ARG A 195 0.83 1.81 -13.77
C ARG A 195 0.48 3.14 -13.10
N PRO A 196 -0.74 3.67 -13.29
CA PRO A 196 -1.23 4.80 -12.53
C PRO A 196 -1.19 4.52 -11.03
N LEU A 197 -0.95 5.56 -10.23
CA LEU A 197 -0.98 5.45 -8.78
C LEU A 197 -2.40 5.13 -8.31
N LYS A 198 -2.55 4.04 -7.55
CA LYS A 198 -3.81 3.68 -6.89
C LYS A 198 -3.61 3.68 -5.38
N LEU A 199 -4.11 4.72 -4.72
CA LEU A 199 -4.08 4.82 -3.27
C LEU A 199 -5.08 3.83 -2.66
N HIS A 200 -4.66 3.12 -1.63
CA HIS A 200 -5.45 2.12 -0.94
C HIS A 200 -4.85 1.82 0.43
N ALA A 201 -5.70 1.61 1.43
CA ALA A 201 -5.28 1.18 2.77
C ALA A 201 -5.68 -0.28 2.99
N THR A 202 -4.71 -1.19 2.87
CA THR A 202 -4.99 -2.64 2.89
C THR A 202 -5.39 -3.12 4.29
N VAL A 203 -6.55 -3.78 4.41
CA VAL A 203 -7.08 -4.33 5.67
C VAL A 203 -7.10 -5.86 5.71
N ILE A 204 -7.13 -6.50 4.54
CA ILE A 204 -6.99 -7.96 4.40
C ILE A 204 -5.94 -8.24 3.33
N ASN A 205 -5.00 -9.15 3.60
CA ASN A 205 -4.04 -9.63 2.62
C ASN A 205 -3.61 -11.08 2.90
N THR A 206 -3.99 -12.01 2.03
CA THR A 206 -3.70 -13.44 2.21
C THR A 206 -2.23 -13.81 1.98
N VAL A 207 -1.37 -12.87 1.57
CA VAL A 207 0.08 -13.11 1.49
C VAL A 207 0.70 -13.45 2.85
N TYR A 208 0.06 -13.03 3.94
CA TYR A 208 0.51 -13.27 5.31
C TYR A 208 0.02 -14.60 5.89
N CYS A 209 -0.91 -15.27 5.19
CA CYS A 209 -1.37 -16.59 5.58
C CYS A 209 -0.29 -17.65 5.34
N LYS A 210 -0.20 -18.62 6.24
CA LYS A 210 0.60 -19.83 6.00
C LYS A 210 0.10 -20.48 4.72
N ARG A 211 1.01 -20.75 3.78
CA ARG A 211 0.64 -21.40 2.53
C ARG A 211 0.24 -22.85 2.80
N ILE A 212 -0.86 -23.28 2.20
CA ILE A 212 -1.32 -24.67 2.31
C ILE A 212 -0.37 -25.53 1.47
N ASN A 213 0.30 -26.49 2.11
CA ASN A 213 1.06 -27.54 1.42
C ASN A 213 0.11 -28.72 1.17
N PRO A 214 -0.32 -28.98 -0.08
CA PRO A 214 -1.27 -30.04 -0.37
C PRO A 214 -0.76 -31.45 0.01
N ALA A 215 0.56 -31.61 0.13
CA ALA A 215 1.21 -32.88 0.46
C ALA A 215 1.01 -33.33 1.93
N LEU A 216 0.65 -32.42 2.85
CA LEU A 216 0.47 -32.76 4.27
C LEU A 216 -0.98 -33.07 4.65
N ASP A 217 -1.95 -32.70 3.81
CA ASP A 217 -3.38 -32.93 4.06
C ASP A 217 -3.87 -34.28 3.51
N SER A 218 -3.01 -35.01 2.78
CA SER A 218 -3.29 -36.37 2.32
C SER A 218 -3.03 -37.40 3.42
N ARG A 219 -3.82 -37.33 4.51
CA ARG A 219 -3.93 -38.45 5.47
C ARG A 219 -5.11 -39.38 5.18
N ASN A 220 -5.87 -39.17 4.10
CA ASN A 220 -7.02 -40.04 3.82
C ASN A 220 -7.49 -40.19 2.37
N THR A 221 -6.60 -40.44 1.40
CA THR A 221 -7.04 -40.96 0.08
C THR A 221 -6.09 -42.03 -0.46
N ARG A 222 -6.33 -43.28 -0.06
CA ARG A 222 -5.84 -44.48 -0.78
C ARG A 222 -6.65 -44.64 -2.07
N ASN A 223 -6.28 -43.89 -3.11
CA ASN A 223 -6.48 -44.18 -4.54
C ASN A 223 -6.53 -42.85 -5.29
N ARG A 224 -5.48 -42.54 -6.06
CA ARG A 224 -5.64 -42.05 -7.43
C ARG A 224 -4.31 -41.96 -8.16
N ASP A 225 -4.44 -42.13 -9.46
CA ASP A 225 -3.45 -42.36 -10.49
C ASP A 225 -2.15 -41.55 -10.41
N ARG A 226 -1.08 -42.25 -10.78
CA ARG A 226 0.21 -41.69 -11.22
C ARG A 226 0.01 -40.97 -12.55
N GLY A 227 -0.45 -39.74 -12.50
CA GLY A 227 -0.59 -38.92 -13.71
C GLY A 227 -0.81 -37.46 -13.39
N SER A 228 0.28 -36.69 -13.40
CA SER A 228 0.31 -35.22 -13.37
C SER A 228 -0.21 -34.56 -12.08
N ARG A 229 0.66 -33.82 -11.38
CA ARG A 229 0.30 -32.53 -10.77
C ARG A 229 1.52 -31.85 -10.18
N SER A 230 1.84 -30.69 -10.73
CA SER A 230 2.80 -29.73 -10.20
C SER A 230 2.61 -29.53 -8.69
N ASN A 231 3.68 -29.64 -7.90
CA ASN A 231 3.78 -29.18 -6.51
C ASN A 231 3.68 -27.63 -6.44
N LYS A 232 2.60 -27.07 -6.96
CA LYS A 232 2.37 -25.63 -6.93
C LYS A 232 1.67 -25.33 -5.62
N ILE A 233 2.43 -24.78 -4.68
CA ILE A 233 1.88 -24.24 -3.43
C ILE A 233 0.77 -23.27 -3.80
N GLU A 234 -0.48 -23.60 -3.47
CA GLU A 234 -1.63 -22.76 -3.76
C GLU A 234 -1.63 -21.55 -2.84
N ARG A 235 -2.05 -20.42 -3.41
CA ARG A 235 -2.18 -19.18 -2.66
C ARG A 235 -3.52 -19.23 -1.94
N VAL A 236 -3.55 -18.76 -0.71
CA VAL A 236 -4.80 -18.70 0.05
C VAL A 236 -5.70 -17.63 -0.57
N GLU A 237 -6.94 -17.99 -0.87
CA GLU A 237 -7.98 -17.14 -1.45
C GLU A 237 -9.28 -17.34 -0.66
N PHE A 238 -10.19 -16.38 -0.74
CA PHE A 238 -11.53 -16.45 -0.16
C PHE A 238 -12.53 -15.68 -1.04
N ASP A 239 -13.80 -16.01 -0.92
CA ASP A 239 -14.90 -15.30 -1.57
C ASP A 239 -15.25 -14.05 -0.75
N GLY A 240 -14.92 -12.88 -1.31
CA GLY A 240 -15.14 -11.60 -0.64
C GLY A 240 -16.54 -11.02 -0.82
N SER A 241 -17.46 -11.68 -1.51
CA SER A 241 -18.76 -11.09 -1.87
C SER A 241 -19.58 -10.64 -0.65
N GLU A 242 -19.68 -11.48 0.39
CA GLU A 242 -20.45 -11.15 1.59
C GLU A 242 -19.86 -9.99 2.38
N VAL A 243 -18.55 -10.03 2.64
CA VAL A 243 -17.87 -8.95 3.39
C VAL A 243 -17.92 -7.63 2.62
N LEU A 244 -17.77 -7.66 1.29
CA LEU A 244 -17.86 -6.44 0.48
C LEU A 244 -19.27 -5.84 0.49
N GLU A 245 -20.32 -6.68 0.43
CA GLU A 245 -21.71 -6.21 0.49
C GLU A 245 -22.06 -5.69 1.89
N ARG A 246 -21.68 -6.41 2.95
CA ARG A 246 -21.96 -6.06 4.35
C ARG A 246 -21.40 -4.69 4.72
N TYR A 247 -20.17 -4.40 4.28
CA TYR A 247 -19.49 -3.14 4.63
C TYR A 247 -19.52 -2.10 3.52
N LYS A 248 -20.29 -2.27 2.43
CA LYS A 248 -20.27 -1.37 1.25
C LYS A 248 -20.47 0.11 1.60
N ASP A 249 -21.33 0.38 2.58
CA ASP A 249 -21.68 1.73 3.02
C ASP A 249 -21.11 2.08 4.41
N HIS A 250 -20.32 1.19 5.00
CA HIS A 250 -19.74 1.39 6.32
C HIS A 250 -18.73 2.53 6.31
N VAL A 251 -18.88 3.47 7.24
CA VAL A 251 -17.94 4.60 7.42
C VAL A 251 -16.97 4.23 8.52
N TRP A 252 -15.70 4.05 8.15
CA TRP A 252 -14.63 3.64 9.07
C TRP A 252 -14.06 4.82 9.83
N ALA A 253 -13.86 5.93 9.13
CA ALA A 253 -13.46 7.21 9.69
C ALA A 253 -13.75 8.34 8.72
N VAL A 254 -13.94 9.54 9.27
CA VAL A 254 -14.15 10.79 8.54
C VAL A 254 -13.05 11.76 8.97
N GLY A 255 -12.44 12.45 8.02
CA GLY A 255 -11.45 13.48 8.28
C GLY A 255 -10.16 12.97 8.93
N VAL A 256 -9.65 11.82 8.51
CA VAL A 256 -8.33 11.34 8.95
C VAL A 256 -7.26 12.24 8.32
N GLU A 257 -6.52 12.96 9.15
CA GLU A 257 -5.43 13.84 8.70
C GLU A 257 -4.26 13.02 8.14
N ILE A 258 -3.76 13.44 6.97
CA ILE A 258 -2.50 12.99 6.41
C ILE A 258 -1.47 14.08 6.66
N ASP A 259 -0.65 13.89 7.68
CA ASP A 259 0.28 14.92 8.18
C ASP A 259 1.74 14.62 7.84
N ARG A 260 2.05 13.45 7.27
CA ARG A 260 3.44 13.03 7.05
C ARG A 260 3.62 12.01 5.94
N VAL A 261 4.88 11.90 5.54
CA VAL A 261 5.40 10.91 4.59
C VAL A 261 6.45 10.07 5.30
N GLN A 262 6.44 8.76 5.03
CA GLN A 262 7.41 7.80 5.60
C GLN A 262 8.13 7.01 4.51
N ILE A 263 9.39 6.65 4.79
CA ILE A 263 10.03 5.51 4.13
C ILE A 263 10.10 4.37 5.14
N CYS A 264 9.51 3.25 4.79
CA CYS A 264 9.39 2.07 5.65
C CYS A 264 10.10 0.87 5.05
N ARG A 265 10.69 0.02 5.91
CA ARG A 265 11.20 -1.30 5.51
C ARG A 265 10.05 -2.23 5.14
N MET A 266 10.25 -3.04 4.10
CA MET A 266 9.33 -4.12 3.75
C MET A 266 9.30 -5.18 4.87
N GLY A 267 8.14 -5.80 5.06
CA GLY A 267 7.94 -6.84 6.07
C GLY A 267 7.57 -6.27 7.44
N ALA A 268 6.28 -6.03 7.66
CA ALA A 268 5.77 -5.60 8.96
C ALA A 268 6.09 -6.65 10.05
N LYS A 269 6.48 -6.16 11.23
CA LYS A 269 6.66 -6.99 12.43
C LYS A 269 5.29 -7.35 13.00
N LYS A 270 5.17 -8.59 13.49
CA LYS A 270 4.01 -8.96 14.32
C LYS A 270 4.17 -8.25 15.66
N GLY A 271 3.10 -7.61 16.12
CA GLY A 271 3.05 -7.07 17.47
C GLY A 271 2.86 -8.17 18.50
N GLN A 272 2.98 -7.79 19.77
CA GLN A 272 2.73 -8.62 20.93
C GLN A 272 1.37 -8.25 21.53
N GLU A 273 0.54 -9.26 21.80
CA GLU A 273 -0.70 -9.06 22.56
C GLU A 273 -0.37 -8.76 24.02
N VAL A 274 -0.97 -7.69 24.53
CA VAL A 274 -0.89 -7.23 25.91
C VAL A 274 -2.31 -7.03 26.41
N VAL A 275 -2.58 -7.59 27.59
CA VAL A 275 -3.84 -7.38 28.29
C VAL A 275 -3.68 -6.13 29.14
N LEU A 276 -4.49 -5.12 28.87
CA LEU A 276 -4.57 -3.90 29.66
C LEU A 276 -5.31 -4.15 30.99
N GLU A 277 -5.21 -3.21 31.92
CA GLU A 277 -5.81 -3.32 33.26
C GLU A 277 -7.33 -3.47 33.24
N ASP A 278 -7.99 -2.98 32.20
CA ASP A 278 -9.44 -3.10 31.97
C ASP A 278 -9.85 -4.44 31.32
N GLY A 279 -8.90 -5.36 31.11
CA GLY A 279 -9.11 -6.64 30.42
C GLY A 279 -9.08 -6.56 28.90
N THR A 280 -8.88 -5.37 28.32
CA THR A 280 -8.79 -5.19 26.87
C THR A 280 -7.47 -5.76 26.34
N VAL A 281 -7.54 -6.61 25.32
CA VAL A 281 -6.35 -7.05 24.58
C VAL A 281 -5.97 -5.99 23.54
N GLU A 282 -4.73 -5.52 23.59
CA GLU A 282 -4.10 -4.67 22.57
C GLU A 282 -2.87 -5.34 21.97
N VAL A 283 -2.62 -5.10 20.68
CA VAL A 283 -1.39 -5.54 20.02
C VAL A 283 -0.43 -4.35 20.00
N ILE A 284 0.73 -4.49 20.63
CA ILE A 284 1.76 -3.44 20.71
C ILE A 284 3.04 -3.84 19.97
N GLY A 285 3.81 -2.86 19.49
CA GLY A 285 5.11 -3.10 18.86
C GLY A 285 5.05 -3.79 17.49
N GLY A 286 3.86 -3.84 16.87
CA GLY A 286 3.67 -4.29 15.50
C GLY A 286 3.86 -3.17 14.48
N GLY A 287 3.72 -3.51 13.20
CA GLY A 287 3.75 -2.51 12.13
C GLY A 287 5.03 -2.50 11.32
N TYR A 288 5.18 -1.49 10.46
CA TYR A 288 6.37 -1.30 9.65
C TYR A 288 7.41 -0.45 10.38
N GLU A 289 8.69 -0.76 10.16
CA GLU A 289 9.79 0.06 10.68
C GLU A 289 10.02 1.25 9.73
N SER A 290 9.66 2.45 10.17
CA SER A 290 10.03 3.70 9.50
C SER A 290 11.52 3.97 9.69
N ILE A 291 12.22 4.25 8.59
CA ILE A 291 13.63 4.70 8.61
C ILE A 291 13.75 6.23 8.51
N VAL A 292 12.67 6.90 8.07
CA VAL A 292 12.57 8.36 8.04
C VAL A 292 11.10 8.77 7.96
N ASP A 293 10.77 9.79 8.75
CA ASP A 293 9.49 10.49 8.74
C ASP A 293 9.72 11.95 8.34
N ARG A 294 8.79 12.52 7.57
CA ARG A 294 8.80 13.95 7.24
C ARG A 294 7.37 14.50 7.32
N LEU A 295 7.19 15.53 8.16
CA LEU A 295 5.92 16.24 8.29
C LEU A 295 5.61 17.06 7.04
N ILE A 296 4.33 17.13 6.72
CA ILE A 296 3.73 18.02 5.73
C ILE A 296 3.38 19.31 6.48
N GLU A 297 4.33 20.23 6.52
CA GLU A 297 4.20 21.54 7.19
C GLU A 297 3.61 22.63 6.28
#